data_AF-A0A8C6TSL0-F1
#
_entry.id   AF-A0A8C6TSL0-F1
#
_cell.length_a   1.000
_cell.length_b   1.000
_cell.length_c   1.000
_cell.angle_alpha   90.00
_cell.angle_beta   90.00
_cell.angle_gamma   90.00
#
_symmetry.space_group_name_H-M   'P 1'
#
loop_
_entity.id
_entity.type
_entity.pdbx_description
1 polymer ?
#
loop_
_entity_poly.entity_id
_entity_poly.type
_entity_poly.pdbx_seq_one_letter_code
_entity_poly.pdbx_strand_id
1 'polypeptide(L)'
;LSVSRTTTSYSVRSSTAPRNFSSLSYSAPGAGVGRKSASSAPITAVTVNRSLLAPLNLEIDPNIQVVRTHEKDQIKTLNNRFASFIDKVRFLEQQNKMLETKWNLLQGQTTTRSNIDAMFEAYITNLRRQLDSLGNDKMKLEADLHNMQGLVEDFKNKYEDEINKRTECENDFVLIKKDVDEAYMNKVELEAKLESLTDEINFLRSIYEEELRELQSQIKDTSVIVEMDNSRSLDMDAIVAEVRAQYEDIANRSRAEAETWYKSKYEEMQTSVNRYGDDLRSTRTEIADLNRMIQRLTSEIDAVKGQRGNLEAQIAEAEERGEMAVKDAKARIKDLEDALQRAKQDMARQIREYQDLMNVKLALDIEIATYRKLLEGEEDRLATGIKAINISQQSSNYGGYPMESMKSNYSSGYSSGFSGGYSSGGAGGYGSGGGGYGSGGMGYGSGFSSGSGSGYSTTTQSKKNVVIKMIETRDGKVVSESSEVIED
;
A
#
# COMPACT_ATOMS: atom_id res chain seq x y z
N LEU A 1 33.12 -5.53 19.08
CA LEU A 1 34.12 -6.38 18.39
C LEU A 1 34.01 -6.14 16.91
N SER A 2 34.76 -5.14 16.45
CA SER A 2 34.99 -4.78 15.05
C SER A 2 36.11 -5.63 14.48
N VAL A 3 35.93 -6.23 13.31
CA VAL A 3 37.06 -6.61 12.45
C VAL A 3 36.71 -6.21 11.01
N SER A 4 37.23 -5.05 10.65
CA SER A 4 37.31 -4.53 9.29
C SER A 4 38.37 -5.31 8.51
N ARG A 5 38.08 -5.73 7.27
CA ARG A 5 39.09 -6.15 6.31
C ARG A 5 39.31 -5.05 5.28
N THR A 6 40.53 -4.54 5.28
CA THR A 6 41.10 -3.59 4.34
C THR A 6 41.63 -4.33 3.12
N THR A 7 41.27 -3.91 1.91
CA THR A 7 42.00 -4.28 0.68
C THR A 7 42.26 -3.03 -0.14
N THR A 8 43.55 -2.69 -0.20
CA THR A 8 44.19 -1.66 -1.01
C THR A 8 44.14 -2.03 -2.48
N SER A 9 43.71 -1.11 -3.35
CA SER A 9 43.92 -1.19 -4.80
C SER A 9 44.72 0.01 -5.30
N TYR A 10 45.74 -0.31 -6.10
CA TYR A 10 46.64 0.65 -6.74
C TYR A 10 46.06 1.08 -8.08
N SER A 11 45.96 2.39 -8.30
CA SER A 11 45.52 3.00 -9.55
C SER A 11 46.73 3.42 -10.40
N VAL A 12 46.93 2.77 -11.56
CA VAL A 12 47.83 3.27 -12.61
C VAL A 12 46.98 3.85 -13.74
N ARG A 13 47.27 5.12 -14.02
CA ARG A 13 46.65 5.99 -15.01
C ARG A 13 47.34 5.75 -16.36
N SER A 14 46.58 5.49 -17.43
CA SER A 14 47.06 5.76 -18.79
C SER A 14 45.95 6.45 -19.57
N SER A 15 46.26 7.66 -20.02
CA SER A 15 45.40 8.59 -20.72
C SER A 15 45.52 8.37 -22.22
N THR A 16 44.40 8.08 -22.86
CA THR A 16 44.20 8.15 -24.30
C THR A 16 43.92 9.59 -24.71
N ALA A 17 44.61 10.07 -25.75
CA ALA A 17 44.25 11.28 -26.49
C ALA A 17 44.42 11.01 -28.00
N PRO A 18 43.49 11.48 -28.85
CA PRO A 18 43.45 11.15 -30.27
C PRO A 18 44.23 12.19 -31.12
N ARG A 19 44.68 11.79 -32.30
CA ARG A 19 45.07 12.72 -33.36
C ARG A 19 44.43 12.31 -34.69
N ASN A 20 43.51 13.15 -35.15
CA ASN A 20 42.96 13.19 -36.49
C ASN A 20 43.95 13.94 -37.42
N PHE A 21 44.14 13.44 -38.64
CA PHE A 21 44.56 14.25 -39.78
C PHE A 21 43.83 13.72 -41.03
N SER A 22 43.07 14.60 -41.68
CA SER A 22 42.48 14.45 -43.02
C SER A 22 42.77 15.78 -43.73
N SER A 23 43.67 15.81 -44.72
CA SER A 23 43.41 15.68 -46.16
C SER A 23 42.93 16.97 -46.85
N LEU A 24 43.58 17.28 -47.98
CA LEU A 24 43.13 17.92 -49.25
C LEU A 24 44.29 18.81 -49.76
N SER A 25 45.02 18.45 -50.81
CA SER A 25 44.69 18.43 -52.26
C SER A 25 44.70 19.82 -52.91
N TYR A 26 45.58 19.99 -53.91
CA TYR A 26 45.34 20.43 -55.31
C TYR A 26 46.71 20.76 -55.93
N SER A 27 47.19 20.01 -56.92
CA SER A 27 46.92 20.05 -58.37
C SER A 27 47.59 21.22 -59.12
N ALA A 28 48.30 20.80 -60.18
CA ALA A 28 49.00 21.47 -61.30
C ALA A 28 48.26 22.69 -61.93
N PRO A 29 48.83 23.50 -62.87
CA PRO A 29 49.82 23.19 -63.93
C PRO A 29 50.89 24.31 -64.13
N GLY A 30 51.93 24.25 -64.97
CA GLY A 30 51.96 24.08 -66.43
C GLY A 30 52.75 25.24 -67.08
N ALA A 31 53.87 24.91 -67.72
CA ALA A 31 54.53 25.53 -68.88
C ALA A 31 54.76 27.06 -69.01
N GLY A 32 56.02 27.43 -69.30
CA GLY A 32 56.33 28.06 -70.60
C GLY A 32 57.00 29.46 -70.66
N VAL A 33 58.27 29.45 -71.11
CA VAL A 33 58.90 30.33 -72.13
C VAL A 33 59.11 31.84 -71.84
N GLY A 34 60.35 32.36 -72.09
CA GLY A 34 60.50 33.79 -72.44
C GLY A 34 61.85 34.53 -72.25
N ARG A 35 62.93 34.05 -72.88
CA ARG A 35 63.97 34.79 -73.65
C ARG A 35 64.25 36.33 -73.46
N LYS A 36 65.56 36.65 -73.51
CA LYS A 36 66.31 37.86 -74.03
C LYS A 36 67.00 38.74 -72.95
N SER A 37 68.35 38.87 -72.93
CA SER A 37 69.27 39.76 -73.71
C SER A 37 69.29 41.20 -73.14
N ALA A 38 70.37 41.98 -73.00
CA ALA A 38 71.65 42.09 -73.72
C ALA A 38 72.64 43.08 -73.02
N SER A 39 73.78 43.33 -73.69
CA SER A 39 74.76 44.45 -73.62
C SER A 39 75.91 44.30 -72.61
N SER A 40 77.20 44.19 -72.96
CA SER A 40 78.11 44.78 -73.97
C SER A 40 78.69 46.16 -73.60
N ALA A 41 80.02 46.23 -73.51
CA ALA A 41 80.83 47.40 -73.85
C ALA A 41 82.22 46.96 -74.39
N PRO A 42 82.84 47.67 -75.37
CA PRO A 42 83.97 47.16 -76.17
C PRO A 42 85.25 48.04 -76.15
N ILE A 43 86.22 47.62 -76.98
CA ILE A 43 87.29 48.37 -77.70
C ILE A 43 88.72 48.32 -77.11
N THR A 44 89.65 47.62 -77.80
CA THR A 44 90.79 48.19 -78.56
C THR A 44 91.65 47.09 -79.21
N ALA A 45 92.15 47.35 -80.43
CA ALA A 45 92.91 46.42 -81.26
C ALA A 45 94.42 46.72 -81.20
N VAL A 46 95.28 45.69 -81.03
CA VAL A 46 96.73 45.78 -81.27
C VAL A 46 97.28 44.44 -81.79
N THR A 47 97.68 44.46 -83.05
CA THR A 47 98.81 43.78 -83.73
C THR A 47 99.19 42.34 -83.35
N VAL A 48 99.01 41.43 -84.32
CA VAL A 48 99.35 40.00 -84.27
C VAL A 48 100.86 39.78 -84.44
N ASN A 49 101.52 39.18 -83.45
CA ASN A 49 102.88 38.67 -83.56
C ASN A 49 102.84 37.23 -84.10
N ARG A 50 103.22 37.02 -85.38
CA ARG A 50 103.20 35.71 -86.08
C ARG A 50 104.32 34.74 -85.62
N SER A 51 104.69 34.78 -84.34
CA SER A 51 105.74 33.93 -83.73
C SER A 51 105.26 33.17 -82.49
N LEU A 52 103.96 33.16 -82.20
CA LEU A 52 103.37 32.48 -81.02
C LEU A 52 102.24 31.49 -81.37
N LEU A 53 102.11 31.09 -82.65
CA LEU A 53 101.18 30.03 -83.11
C LEU A 53 101.85 28.66 -83.11
N ALA A 54 102.43 28.27 -81.98
CA ALA A 54 102.73 26.88 -81.66
C ALA A 54 101.67 26.40 -80.65
N PRO A 55 101.08 25.20 -80.79
CA PRO A 55 100.27 24.62 -79.73
C PRO A 55 101.10 24.64 -78.44
N LEU A 56 100.65 25.39 -77.43
CA LEU A 56 101.20 25.23 -76.09
C LEU A 56 100.81 23.83 -75.63
N ASN A 57 101.74 22.89 -75.80
CA ASN A 57 101.71 21.59 -75.16
C ASN A 57 101.90 21.84 -73.66
N LEU A 58 100.82 22.21 -72.99
CA LEU A 58 100.70 21.98 -71.55
C LEU A 58 100.64 20.46 -71.43
N GLU A 59 101.81 19.84 -71.34
CA GLU A 59 101.96 18.54 -70.72
C GLU A 59 101.36 18.68 -69.32
N ILE A 60 100.04 18.46 -69.23
CA ILE A 60 99.37 18.22 -67.96
C ILE A 60 100.09 16.99 -67.45
N ASP A 61 100.86 17.21 -66.39
CA ASP A 61 101.66 16.21 -65.69
C ASP A 61 100.97 14.84 -65.78
N PRO A 62 101.60 13.81 -66.37
CA PRO A 62 101.00 12.47 -66.49
C PRO A 62 100.53 11.93 -65.13
N ASN A 63 101.05 12.43 -64.00
CA ASN A 63 100.48 12.15 -62.68
C ASN A 63 99.10 12.80 -62.45
N ILE A 64 98.85 14.05 -62.85
CA ILE A 64 97.57 14.75 -62.61
C ILE A 64 96.42 14.14 -63.42
N GLN A 65 96.70 13.60 -64.61
CA GLN A 65 95.69 12.96 -65.44
C GLN A 65 95.32 11.57 -64.90
N VAL A 66 96.30 10.82 -64.35
CA VAL A 66 96.07 9.56 -63.63
C VAL A 66 95.31 9.79 -62.32
N VAL A 67 95.63 10.85 -61.57
CA VAL A 67 94.88 11.21 -60.35
C VAL A 67 93.43 11.59 -60.69
N ARG A 68 93.17 12.39 -61.73
CA ARG A 68 91.80 12.74 -62.13
C ARG A 68 91.01 11.55 -62.68
N THR A 69 91.63 10.60 -63.39
CA THR A 69 90.94 9.38 -63.83
C THR A 69 90.68 8.44 -62.66
N HIS A 70 91.63 8.29 -61.73
CA HIS A 70 91.46 7.52 -60.51
C HIS A 70 90.37 8.11 -59.61
N GLU A 71 90.35 9.43 -59.41
CA GLU A 71 89.30 10.14 -58.66
C GLU A 71 87.94 10.01 -59.36
N LYS A 72 87.88 10.12 -60.69
CA LYS A 72 86.65 9.89 -61.45
C LYS A 72 86.15 8.45 -61.31
N ASP A 73 87.02 7.45 -61.28
CA ASP A 73 86.63 6.05 -61.09
C ASP A 73 86.28 5.73 -59.63
N GLN A 74 86.89 6.40 -58.65
CA GLN A 74 86.45 6.37 -57.26
C GLN A 74 85.06 7.00 -57.11
N ILE A 75 84.81 8.15 -57.73
CA ILE A 75 83.51 8.82 -57.75
C ILE A 75 82.46 7.96 -58.46
N LYS A 76 82.79 7.29 -59.57
CA LYS A 76 81.89 6.32 -60.21
C LYS A 76 81.60 5.13 -59.29
N THR A 77 82.61 4.59 -58.61
CA THR A 77 82.44 3.47 -57.67
C THR A 77 81.54 3.88 -56.50
N LEU A 78 81.76 5.07 -55.95
CA LEU A 78 80.91 5.68 -54.92
C LEU A 78 79.50 5.93 -55.44
N ASN A 79 79.34 6.49 -56.64
CA ASN A 79 78.03 6.71 -57.25
C ASN A 79 77.29 5.40 -57.55
N ASN A 80 77.97 4.34 -57.98
CA ASN A 80 77.36 3.03 -58.14
C ASN A 80 76.93 2.44 -56.79
N ARG A 81 77.72 2.66 -55.72
CA ARG A 81 77.30 2.31 -54.35
C ARG A 81 76.10 3.16 -53.91
N PHE A 82 76.08 4.46 -54.17
CA PHE A 82 74.93 5.31 -53.87
C PHE A 82 73.68 4.91 -54.66
N ALA A 83 73.81 4.56 -55.94
CA ALA A 83 72.72 4.02 -56.74
C ALA A 83 72.18 2.72 -56.12
N SER A 84 73.07 1.80 -55.71
CA SER A 84 72.64 0.58 -55.03
C SER A 84 71.97 0.83 -53.67
N PHE A 85 72.39 1.86 -52.93
CA PHE A 85 71.72 2.27 -51.70
C PHE A 85 70.36 2.94 -51.97
N ILE A 86 70.24 3.77 -53.01
CA ILE A 86 68.97 4.36 -53.43
C ILE A 86 68.00 3.27 -53.87
N ASP A 87 68.45 2.26 -54.61
CA ASP A 87 67.62 1.12 -55.00
C ASP A 87 67.19 0.31 -53.77
N LYS A 88 68.09 0.14 -52.79
CA LYS A 88 67.76 -0.53 -51.53
C LYS A 88 66.74 0.26 -50.70
N VAL A 89 66.87 1.58 -50.64
CA VAL A 89 65.91 2.47 -49.95
C VAL A 89 64.56 2.42 -50.66
N ARG A 90 64.51 2.52 -51.99
CA ARG A 90 63.27 2.39 -52.77
C ARG A 90 62.61 1.03 -52.57
N PHE A 91 63.39 -0.05 -52.55
CA PHE A 91 62.87 -1.38 -52.27
C PHE A 91 62.29 -1.48 -50.86
N LEU A 92 62.96 -0.93 -49.86
CA LEU A 92 62.47 -0.89 -48.48
C LEU A 92 61.24 0.02 -48.31
N GLU A 93 61.19 1.17 -48.98
CA GLU A 93 60.02 2.04 -49.02
C GLU A 93 58.83 1.33 -49.67
N GLN A 94 59.06 0.61 -50.77
CA GLN A 94 58.02 -0.16 -51.44
C GLN A 94 57.53 -1.33 -50.58
N GLN A 95 58.43 -2.00 -49.84
CA GLN A 95 58.05 -3.01 -48.85
C GLN A 95 57.27 -2.41 -47.69
N ASN A 96 57.70 -1.27 -47.14
CA ASN A 96 56.98 -0.59 -46.07
C ASN A 96 55.58 -0.16 -46.52
N LYS A 97 55.45 0.35 -47.74
CA LYS A 97 54.15 0.71 -48.31
C LYS A 97 53.25 -0.50 -48.52
N MET A 98 53.81 -1.66 -48.89
CA MET A 98 53.08 -2.93 -48.95
C MET A 98 52.66 -3.42 -47.56
N LEU A 99 53.53 -3.28 -46.55
CA LEU A 99 53.20 -3.62 -45.17
C LEU A 99 52.12 -2.70 -44.61
N GLU A 100 52.15 -1.42 -44.95
CA GLU A 100 51.17 -0.41 -44.53
C GLU A 100 49.80 -0.69 -45.17
N THR A 101 49.74 -1.02 -46.46
CA THR A 101 48.47 -1.41 -47.10
C THR A 101 47.94 -2.73 -46.55
N LYS A 102 48.82 -3.71 -46.31
CA LYS A 102 48.45 -4.99 -45.67
C LYS A 102 47.96 -4.78 -44.24
N TRP A 103 48.60 -3.90 -43.48
CA TRP A 103 48.19 -3.52 -42.12
C TRP A 103 46.81 -2.86 -42.13
N ASN A 104 46.59 -1.87 -43.01
CA ASN A 104 45.29 -1.21 -43.12
C ASN A 104 44.17 -2.17 -43.53
N LEU A 105 44.46 -3.12 -44.43
CA LEU A 105 43.51 -4.15 -44.83
C LEU A 105 43.18 -5.11 -43.68
N LEU A 106 44.20 -5.58 -42.95
CA LEU A 106 44.03 -6.44 -41.77
C LEU A 106 43.26 -5.72 -40.66
N GLN A 107 43.54 -4.43 -40.43
CA GLN A 107 42.84 -3.63 -39.42
C GLN A 107 41.37 -3.41 -39.81
N GLY A 108 41.09 -3.16 -41.09
CA GLY A 108 39.73 -3.09 -41.61
C GLY A 108 38.97 -4.42 -41.48
N GLN A 109 39.62 -5.54 -41.74
CA GLN A 109 39.02 -6.88 -41.66
C GLN A 109 38.80 -7.35 -40.20
N THR A 110 39.64 -6.93 -39.26
CA THR A 110 39.53 -7.30 -37.84
C THR A 110 38.38 -6.57 -37.12
N THR A 111 37.79 -5.54 -37.73
CA THR A 111 36.75 -4.68 -37.11
C THR A 111 35.32 -5.16 -37.38
N THR A 112 35.10 -6.45 -37.64
CA THR A 112 33.76 -7.04 -37.56
C THR A 112 33.43 -7.31 -36.09
N ARG A 113 32.98 -6.29 -35.35
CA ARG A 113 32.43 -6.50 -34.00
C ARG A 113 31.22 -7.43 -34.09
N SER A 114 31.27 -8.56 -33.40
CA SER A 114 30.19 -9.55 -33.38
C SER A 114 28.93 -8.95 -32.71
N ASN A 115 27.77 -9.09 -33.35
CA ASN A 115 26.45 -8.63 -32.83
C ASN A 115 25.92 -9.47 -31.64
N ILE A 116 26.82 -10.23 -31.00
CA ILE A 116 26.50 -11.20 -29.95
C ILE A 116 26.11 -10.48 -28.66
N ASP A 117 26.82 -9.40 -28.31
CA ASP A 117 26.50 -8.61 -27.12
C ASP A 117 25.11 -7.99 -27.23
N ALA A 118 24.73 -7.48 -28.41
CA ALA A 118 23.39 -6.94 -28.63
C ALA A 118 22.29 -8.02 -28.57
N MET A 119 22.57 -9.25 -29.04
CA MET A 119 21.65 -10.38 -28.90
C MET A 119 21.48 -10.82 -27.44
N PHE A 120 22.57 -10.86 -26.67
CA PHE A 120 22.49 -11.15 -25.23
C PHE A 120 21.78 -10.05 -24.46
N GLU A 121 22.03 -8.77 -24.77
CA GLU A 121 21.30 -7.66 -24.17
C GLU A 121 19.81 -7.69 -24.52
N ALA A 122 19.44 -8.00 -25.76
CA ALA A 122 18.04 -8.19 -26.16
C ALA A 122 17.39 -9.37 -25.41
N TYR A 123 18.12 -10.47 -25.20
CA TYR A 123 17.62 -11.62 -24.43
C TYR A 123 17.48 -11.29 -22.93
N ILE A 124 18.45 -10.60 -22.34
CA ILE A 124 18.42 -10.16 -20.94
C ILE A 124 17.26 -9.18 -20.70
N THR A 125 17.07 -8.20 -21.60
CA THR A 125 15.94 -7.26 -21.51
C THR A 125 14.60 -7.96 -21.66
N ASN A 126 14.48 -8.94 -22.56
CA ASN A 126 13.28 -9.76 -22.67
C ASN A 126 13.01 -10.58 -21.39
N LEU A 127 14.03 -11.21 -20.81
CA LEU A 127 13.89 -11.95 -19.55
C LEU A 127 13.48 -11.05 -18.38
N ARG A 128 14.06 -9.84 -18.29
CA ARG A 128 13.65 -8.84 -17.29
C ARG A 128 12.19 -8.44 -17.47
N ARG A 129 11.75 -8.21 -18.71
CA ARG A 129 10.35 -7.87 -19.00
C ARG A 129 9.39 -9.01 -18.64
N GLN A 130 9.80 -10.26 -18.85
CA GLN A 130 9.02 -11.42 -18.42
C GLN A 130 8.94 -11.52 -16.90
N LEU A 131 10.05 -11.26 -16.20
CA LEU A 131 10.06 -11.22 -14.73
C LEU A 131 9.13 -10.12 -14.19
N ASP A 132 9.17 -8.93 -14.78
CA ASP A 132 8.30 -7.81 -14.38
C ASP A 132 6.83 -8.13 -14.66
N SER A 133 6.52 -8.72 -15.82
CA SER A 133 5.16 -9.21 -16.15
C SER A 133 4.67 -10.22 -15.12
N LEU A 134 5.49 -11.23 -14.81
CA LEU A 134 5.14 -12.28 -13.86
C LEU A 134 5.02 -11.72 -12.43
N GLY A 135 5.83 -10.71 -12.08
CA GLY A 135 5.75 -9.97 -10.83
C GLY A 135 4.42 -9.22 -10.71
N ASN A 136 3.98 -8.54 -11.76
CA ASN A 136 2.69 -7.85 -11.80
C ASN A 136 1.51 -8.85 -11.70
N ASP A 137 1.58 -9.97 -12.42
CA ASP A 137 0.56 -11.02 -12.35
C ASP A 137 0.49 -11.63 -10.95
N LYS A 138 1.65 -11.86 -10.32
CA LYS A 138 1.72 -12.30 -8.92
C LYS A 138 1.05 -11.30 -7.98
N MET A 139 1.37 -10.01 -8.09
CA MET A 139 0.75 -8.98 -7.25
C MET A 139 -0.77 -8.92 -7.44
N LYS A 140 -1.25 -9.06 -8.69
CA LYS A 140 -2.68 -9.13 -9.00
C LYS A 140 -3.34 -10.34 -8.36
N LEU A 141 -2.74 -11.52 -8.49
CA LEU A 141 -3.24 -12.75 -7.87
C LEU A 141 -3.23 -12.67 -6.33
N GLU A 142 -2.22 -12.04 -5.74
CA GLU A 142 -2.16 -11.80 -4.29
C GLU A 142 -3.28 -10.86 -3.83
N ALA A 143 -3.59 -9.81 -4.59
CA ALA A 143 -4.71 -8.91 -4.31
C ALA A 143 -6.07 -9.61 -4.45
N ASP A 144 -6.26 -10.41 -5.51
CA ASP A 144 -7.48 -11.20 -5.71
C ASP A 144 -7.66 -12.24 -4.60
N LEU A 145 -6.58 -12.90 -4.18
CA LEU A 145 -6.58 -13.84 -3.06
C LEU A 145 -6.97 -13.13 -1.75
N HIS A 146 -6.41 -11.96 -1.46
CA HIS A 146 -6.76 -11.19 -0.27
C HIS A 146 -8.22 -10.74 -0.29
N ASN A 147 -8.73 -10.29 -1.44
CA ASN A 147 -10.13 -9.94 -1.62
C ASN A 147 -11.06 -11.14 -1.40
N MET A 148 -10.73 -12.31 -1.97
CA MET A 148 -11.50 -13.53 -1.76
C MET A 148 -11.45 -14.01 -0.30
N GLN A 149 -10.31 -13.87 0.38
CA GLN A 149 -10.20 -14.16 1.82
C GLN A 149 -11.08 -13.22 2.65
N GLY A 150 -11.09 -11.92 2.34
CA GLY A 150 -12.00 -10.96 2.97
C GLY A 150 -13.46 -11.34 2.80
N LEU A 151 -13.87 -11.70 1.58
CA LEU A 151 -15.23 -12.14 1.30
C LEU A 151 -15.61 -13.43 2.04
N VAL A 152 -14.68 -14.39 2.16
CA VAL A 152 -14.89 -15.62 2.93
C VAL A 152 -15.06 -15.31 4.42
N GLU A 153 -14.25 -14.41 4.98
CA GLU A 153 -14.38 -14.00 6.38
C GLU A 153 -15.69 -13.23 6.62
N ASP A 154 -16.10 -12.37 5.69
CA ASP A 154 -17.40 -11.68 5.75
C ASP A 154 -18.57 -12.67 5.74
N PHE A 155 -18.51 -13.71 4.90
CA PHE A 155 -19.54 -14.75 4.91
C PHE A 155 -19.52 -15.57 6.19
N LYS A 156 -18.33 -15.93 6.69
CA LYS A 156 -18.18 -16.63 7.96
C LYS A 156 -18.79 -15.82 9.11
N ASN A 157 -18.48 -14.52 9.20
CA ASN A 157 -19.07 -13.62 10.20
C ASN A 157 -20.60 -13.56 10.08
N LYS A 158 -21.14 -13.46 8.85
CA LYS A 158 -22.60 -13.50 8.63
C LYS A 158 -23.23 -14.83 9.06
N TYR A 159 -22.55 -15.96 8.83
CA TYR A 159 -23.03 -17.26 9.29
C TYR A 159 -22.99 -17.39 10.81
N GLU A 160 -21.93 -16.90 11.45
CA GLU A 160 -21.83 -16.85 12.92
C GLU A 160 -22.93 -15.96 13.52
N ASP A 161 -23.16 -14.77 12.96
CA ASP A 161 -24.26 -13.88 13.36
C ASP A 161 -25.64 -14.52 13.19
N GLU A 162 -25.89 -15.22 12.07
CA GLU A 162 -27.16 -15.89 11.83
C GLU A 162 -27.36 -17.08 12.78
N ILE A 163 -26.29 -17.83 13.11
CA ILE A 163 -26.33 -18.87 14.13
C ILE A 163 -26.67 -18.26 15.49
N ASN A 164 -26.01 -17.17 15.88
CA ASN A 164 -26.28 -16.50 17.15
C ASN A 164 -27.73 -16.01 17.22
N LYS A 165 -28.23 -15.34 16.18
CA LYS A 165 -29.64 -14.90 16.09
C LYS A 165 -30.61 -16.07 16.16
N ARG A 166 -30.31 -17.18 15.47
CA ARG A 166 -31.13 -18.40 15.55
C ARG A 166 -31.17 -18.93 16.98
N THR A 167 -30.02 -18.99 17.66
CA THR A 167 -29.95 -19.44 19.05
C THR A 167 -30.69 -18.51 19.99
N GLU A 168 -30.62 -17.19 19.81
CA GLU A 168 -31.44 -16.23 20.57
C GLU A 168 -32.94 -16.46 20.34
N CYS A 169 -33.38 -16.54 19.09
CA CYS A 169 -34.78 -16.82 18.76
C CYS A 169 -35.26 -18.19 19.32
N GLU A 170 -34.39 -19.20 19.31
CA GLU A 170 -34.68 -20.53 19.86
C GLU A 170 -34.79 -20.48 21.39
N ASN A 171 -33.92 -19.73 22.06
CA ASN A 171 -34.02 -19.48 23.50
C ASN A 171 -35.33 -18.74 23.86
N ASP A 172 -35.67 -17.69 23.11
CA ASP A 172 -36.93 -16.95 23.30
C ASP A 172 -38.14 -17.85 23.06
N PHE A 173 -38.09 -18.71 22.03
CA PHE A 173 -39.15 -19.69 21.78
C PHE A 173 -39.31 -20.67 22.94
N VAL A 174 -38.22 -21.15 23.53
CA VAL A 174 -38.25 -22.04 24.71
C VAL A 174 -38.85 -21.32 25.92
N LEU A 175 -38.51 -20.06 26.15
CA LEU A 175 -39.07 -19.24 27.22
C LEU A 175 -40.58 -19.02 27.02
N ILE A 176 -40.99 -18.58 25.83
CA ILE A 176 -42.41 -18.38 25.51
C ILE A 176 -43.19 -19.69 25.66
N LYS A 177 -42.61 -20.82 25.24
CA LYS A 177 -43.25 -22.12 25.42
C LYS A 177 -43.47 -22.44 26.90
N LYS A 178 -42.46 -22.21 27.74
CA LYS A 178 -42.58 -22.40 29.19
C LYS A 178 -43.69 -21.50 29.77
N ASP A 179 -43.74 -20.23 29.36
CA ASP A 179 -44.76 -19.28 29.83
C ASP A 179 -46.17 -19.69 29.37
N VAL A 180 -46.31 -20.25 28.16
CA VAL A 180 -47.57 -20.81 27.64
C VAL A 180 -47.99 -22.04 28.44
N ASP A 181 -47.07 -22.96 28.73
CA ASP A 181 -47.34 -24.14 29.55
C ASP A 181 -47.74 -23.73 30.98
N GLU A 182 -47.07 -22.74 31.57
CA GLU A 182 -47.41 -22.20 32.89
C GLU A 182 -48.79 -21.53 32.90
N ALA A 183 -49.10 -20.71 31.89
CA ALA A 183 -50.41 -20.11 31.73
C ALA A 183 -51.50 -21.16 31.53
N TYR A 184 -51.22 -22.25 30.80
CA TYR A 184 -52.14 -23.36 30.63
C TYR A 184 -52.40 -24.11 31.94
N MET A 185 -51.35 -24.38 32.73
CA MET A 185 -51.50 -25.01 34.04
C MET A 185 -52.34 -24.15 34.99
N ASN A 186 -52.07 -22.83 35.03
CA ASN A 186 -52.87 -21.88 35.81
C ASN A 186 -54.33 -21.84 35.35
N LYS A 187 -54.56 -21.87 34.03
CA LYS A 187 -55.91 -21.93 33.46
C LYS A 187 -56.65 -23.19 33.92
N VAL A 188 -56.02 -24.37 33.81
CA VAL A 188 -56.61 -25.65 34.23
C VAL A 188 -56.91 -25.65 35.74
N GLU A 189 -56.03 -25.10 36.57
CA GLU A 189 -56.27 -24.97 38.00
C GLU A 189 -57.47 -24.06 38.32
N LEU A 190 -57.61 -22.93 37.60
CA LEU A 190 -58.75 -22.04 37.73
C LEU A 190 -60.05 -22.67 37.23
N GLU A 191 -60.01 -23.44 36.14
CA GLU A 191 -61.16 -24.20 35.64
C GLU A 191 -61.62 -25.25 36.67
N ALA A 192 -60.69 -25.99 37.29
CA ALA A 192 -61.01 -26.95 38.36
C ALA A 192 -61.62 -26.27 39.59
N LYS A 193 -61.10 -25.09 39.98
CA LYS A 193 -61.70 -24.28 41.06
C LYS A 193 -63.12 -23.84 40.68
N LEU A 194 -63.33 -23.36 39.46
CA LEU A 194 -64.65 -22.96 38.98
C LEU A 194 -65.64 -24.13 38.99
N GLU A 195 -65.22 -25.31 38.54
CA GLU A 195 -66.04 -26.53 38.58
C GLU A 195 -66.39 -26.90 40.02
N SER A 196 -65.41 -26.91 40.94
CA SER A 196 -65.66 -27.19 42.35
C SER A 196 -66.65 -26.21 43.01
N LEU A 197 -66.53 -24.90 42.71
CA LEU A 197 -67.48 -23.89 43.20
C LEU A 197 -68.86 -24.06 42.56
N THR A 198 -68.92 -24.48 41.30
CA THR A 198 -70.18 -24.74 40.60
C THR A 198 -70.90 -25.94 41.21
N ASP A 199 -70.17 -27.00 41.55
CA ASP A 199 -70.69 -28.17 42.25
C ASP A 199 -71.19 -27.80 43.65
N GLU A 200 -70.46 -26.97 44.39
CA GLU A 200 -70.89 -26.46 45.69
C GLU A 200 -72.20 -25.65 45.57
N ILE A 201 -72.31 -24.77 44.57
CA ILE A 201 -73.54 -24.02 44.31
C ILE A 201 -74.70 -24.96 43.97
N ASN A 202 -74.48 -25.97 43.15
CA ASN A 202 -75.51 -26.94 42.76
C ASN A 202 -75.94 -27.82 43.96
N PHE A 203 -75.00 -28.20 44.82
CA PHE A 203 -75.27 -28.90 46.06
C PHE A 203 -76.12 -28.07 47.01
N LEU A 204 -75.75 -26.80 47.26
CA LEU A 204 -76.53 -25.89 48.09
C LEU A 204 -77.93 -25.65 47.52
N ARG A 205 -78.06 -25.48 46.20
CA ARG A 205 -79.38 -25.39 45.53
C ARG A 205 -80.23 -26.62 45.76
N SER A 206 -79.64 -27.82 45.62
CA SER A 206 -80.36 -29.08 45.84
C SER A 206 -80.81 -29.23 47.28
N ILE A 207 -79.96 -28.88 48.25
CA ILE A 207 -80.33 -28.86 49.68
C ILE A 207 -81.50 -27.90 49.92
N TYR A 208 -81.42 -26.66 49.44
CA TYR A 208 -82.48 -25.68 49.67
C TYR A 208 -83.80 -26.09 49.00
N GLU A 209 -83.75 -26.78 47.86
CA GLU A 209 -84.92 -27.30 47.18
C GLU A 209 -85.55 -28.48 47.94
N GLU A 210 -84.73 -29.34 48.56
CA GLU A 210 -85.17 -30.43 49.42
C GLU A 210 -85.73 -29.92 50.76
N GLU A 211 -85.07 -28.96 51.40
CA GLU A 211 -85.58 -28.29 52.62
C GLU A 211 -86.91 -27.58 52.35
N LEU A 212 -87.04 -26.88 51.22
CA LEU A 212 -88.31 -26.28 50.81
C LEU A 212 -89.40 -27.33 50.60
N ARG A 213 -89.06 -28.48 50.01
CA ARG A 213 -89.99 -29.60 49.81
C ARG A 213 -90.39 -30.22 51.14
N GLU A 214 -89.45 -30.41 52.06
CA GLU A 214 -89.71 -30.95 53.39
C GLU A 214 -90.58 -29.98 54.20
N LEU A 215 -90.26 -28.68 54.22
CA LEU A 215 -91.09 -27.66 54.86
C LEU A 215 -92.50 -27.61 54.23
N GLN A 216 -92.62 -27.74 52.91
CA GLN A 216 -93.92 -27.87 52.25
C GLN A 216 -94.65 -29.17 52.63
N SER A 217 -93.95 -30.28 52.80
CA SER A 217 -94.54 -31.54 53.29
C SER A 217 -95.00 -31.36 54.72
N GLN A 218 -94.16 -30.84 55.62
CA GLN A 218 -94.53 -30.55 57.00
C GLN A 218 -95.74 -29.63 57.07
N ILE A 219 -95.84 -28.57 56.26
CA ILE A 219 -97.05 -27.72 56.21
C ILE A 219 -98.29 -28.52 55.76
N LYS A 220 -98.16 -29.47 54.83
CA LYS A 220 -99.26 -30.35 54.40
C LYS A 220 -99.63 -31.41 55.43
N ASP A 221 -98.64 -32.04 56.06
CA ASP A 221 -98.78 -33.13 57.02
C ASP A 221 -99.29 -32.63 58.38
N THR A 222 -98.91 -31.42 58.78
CA THR A 222 -99.45 -30.75 59.98
C THR A 222 -100.88 -30.22 59.76
N SER A 223 -101.42 -30.28 58.53
CA SER A 223 -102.82 -29.95 58.26
C SER A 223 -103.80 -31.08 58.60
N VAL A 224 -103.32 -32.21 59.13
CA VAL A 224 -104.17 -33.27 59.66
C VAL A 224 -104.13 -33.23 61.19
N ILE A 225 -105.21 -32.71 61.78
CA ILE A 225 -105.48 -32.84 63.21
C ILE A 225 -105.74 -34.31 63.48
N VAL A 226 -104.72 -35.02 63.98
CA VAL A 226 -104.84 -36.40 64.45
C VAL A 226 -105.04 -36.37 65.96
N GLU A 227 -106.28 -36.60 66.39
CA GLU A 227 -106.58 -36.97 67.76
C GLU A 227 -106.12 -38.42 67.97
N MET A 228 -104.97 -38.58 68.61
CA MET A 228 -104.39 -39.89 68.96
C MET A 228 -105.03 -40.39 70.26
N ASP A 229 -105.93 -41.37 70.17
CA ASP A 229 -106.39 -42.15 71.32
C ASP A 229 -105.30 -43.18 71.70
N ASN A 230 -104.51 -42.83 72.71
CA ASN A 230 -103.37 -43.59 73.20
C ASN A 230 -103.79 -44.49 74.37
N SER A 231 -104.50 -45.58 74.09
CA SER A 231 -104.88 -46.57 75.10
C SER A 231 -104.02 -47.85 74.97
N ARG A 232 -102.74 -47.76 75.30
CA ARG A 232 -101.91 -48.93 75.60
C ARG A 232 -100.99 -48.54 76.75
N SER A 233 -101.13 -49.21 77.90
CA SER A 233 -100.32 -48.95 79.08
C SER A 233 -98.86 -49.26 78.76
N LEU A 234 -98.13 -48.22 78.40
CA LEU A 234 -96.69 -48.23 78.27
C LEU A 234 -96.10 -48.14 79.68
N ASP A 235 -95.07 -48.94 79.95
CA ASP A 235 -94.27 -48.79 81.16
C ASP A 235 -93.51 -47.46 81.07
N MET A 236 -94.13 -46.43 81.63
CA MET A 236 -93.68 -45.05 81.52
C MET A 236 -92.29 -44.86 82.14
N ASP A 237 -91.93 -45.68 83.14
CA ASP A 237 -90.64 -45.56 83.81
C ASP A 237 -89.51 -46.10 82.94
N ALA A 238 -89.72 -47.22 82.25
CA ALA A 238 -88.75 -47.77 81.29
C ALA A 238 -88.53 -46.84 80.08
N ILE A 239 -89.61 -46.25 79.56
CA ILE A 239 -89.52 -45.30 78.43
C ILE A 239 -88.87 -43.98 78.87
N VAL A 240 -89.21 -43.46 80.05
CA VAL A 240 -88.56 -42.24 80.57
C VAL A 240 -87.07 -42.48 80.85
N ALA A 241 -86.69 -43.66 81.33
CA ALA A 241 -85.29 -44.03 81.51
C ALA A 241 -84.54 -44.13 80.16
N GLU A 242 -85.11 -44.81 79.17
CA GLU A 242 -84.52 -44.92 77.82
C GLU A 242 -84.42 -43.55 77.14
N VAL A 243 -85.48 -42.73 77.20
CA VAL A 243 -85.48 -41.38 76.64
C VAL A 243 -84.42 -40.51 77.33
N ARG A 244 -84.27 -40.60 78.66
CA ARG A 244 -83.19 -39.90 79.38
C ARG A 244 -81.81 -40.37 78.94
N ALA A 245 -81.60 -41.68 78.81
CA ALA A 245 -80.34 -42.24 78.33
C ALA A 245 -80.00 -41.78 76.91
N GLN A 246 -80.99 -41.76 76.01
CA GLN A 246 -80.84 -41.25 74.64
C GLN A 246 -80.50 -39.75 74.62
N TYR A 247 -81.16 -38.92 75.45
CA TYR A 247 -80.81 -37.50 75.55
C TYR A 247 -79.41 -37.27 76.12
N GLU A 248 -79.00 -38.08 77.11
CA GLU A 248 -77.66 -38.03 77.68
C GLU A 248 -76.60 -38.45 76.65
N ASP A 249 -76.85 -39.51 75.88
CA ASP A 249 -76.00 -39.97 74.78
C ASP A 249 -75.90 -38.95 73.64
N ILE A 250 -77.03 -38.33 73.25
CA ILE A 250 -77.07 -37.29 72.21
C ILE A 250 -76.32 -36.04 72.68
N ALA A 251 -76.50 -35.63 73.94
CA ALA A 251 -75.77 -34.51 74.52
C ALA A 251 -74.27 -34.79 74.59
N ASN A 252 -73.87 -36.00 74.98
CA ASN A 252 -72.47 -36.42 75.02
C ASN A 252 -71.84 -36.53 73.62
N ARG A 253 -72.55 -37.09 72.63
CA ARG A 253 -72.09 -37.11 71.23
C ARG A 253 -71.95 -35.70 70.67
N SER A 254 -72.96 -34.85 70.85
CA SER A 254 -72.91 -33.46 70.38
C SER A 254 -71.74 -32.69 71.00
N ARG A 255 -71.47 -32.91 72.29
CA ARG A 255 -70.31 -32.34 72.97
C ARG A 255 -68.98 -32.87 72.40
N ALA A 256 -68.85 -34.19 72.23
CA ALA A 256 -67.63 -34.80 71.70
C ALA A 256 -67.39 -34.42 70.22
N GLU A 257 -68.44 -34.32 69.41
CA GLU A 257 -68.38 -33.84 68.04
C GLU A 257 -67.97 -32.38 67.98
N ALA A 258 -68.50 -31.52 68.86
CA ALA A 258 -68.07 -30.12 68.94
C ALA A 258 -66.59 -30.01 69.36
N GLU A 259 -66.16 -30.75 70.39
CA GLU A 259 -64.77 -30.75 70.87
C GLU A 259 -63.79 -31.28 69.80
N THR A 260 -64.15 -32.36 69.09
CA THR A 260 -63.33 -32.89 67.98
C THR A 260 -63.32 -31.96 66.78
N TRP A 261 -64.44 -31.31 66.47
CA TRP A 261 -64.53 -30.30 65.40
C TRP A 261 -63.64 -29.09 65.70
N TYR A 262 -63.68 -28.55 66.93
CA TYR A 262 -62.80 -27.45 67.34
C TYR A 262 -61.34 -27.87 67.35
N LYS A 263 -61.02 -29.08 67.82
CA LYS A 263 -59.66 -29.60 67.82
C LYS A 263 -59.12 -29.76 66.39
N SER A 264 -59.91 -30.33 65.48
CA SER A 264 -59.56 -30.47 64.06
C SER A 264 -59.35 -29.10 63.41
N LYS A 265 -60.23 -28.13 63.66
CA LYS A 265 -60.06 -26.76 63.15
C LYS A 265 -58.82 -26.06 63.70
N TYR A 266 -58.49 -26.29 64.97
CA TYR A 266 -57.27 -25.76 65.57
C TYR A 266 -56.01 -26.41 64.97
N GLU A 267 -56.02 -27.72 64.73
CA GLU A 267 -54.92 -28.44 64.07
C GLU A 267 -54.74 -28.00 62.60
N GLU A 268 -55.83 -27.81 61.84
CA GLU A 268 -55.79 -27.24 60.49
C GLU A 268 -55.21 -25.81 60.48
N MET A 269 -55.64 -24.97 61.43
CA MET A 269 -55.10 -23.61 61.55
C MET A 269 -53.63 -23.63 61.98
N GLN A 270 -53.23 -24.52 62.89
CA GLN A 270 -51.84 -24.66 63.31
C GLN A 270 -50.94 -25.18 62.18
N THR A 271 -51.40 -26.15 61.40
CA THR A 271 -50.64 -26.70 60.27
C THR A 271 -50.52 -25.69 59.13
N SER A 272 -51.56 -24.92 58.84
CA SER A 272 -51.48 -23.83 57.85
C SER A 272 -50.54 -22.72 58.31
N VAL A 273 -50.58 -22.29 59.58
CA VAL A 273 -49.62 -21.33 60.13
C VAL A 273 -48.17 -21.85 60.04
N ASN A 274 -47.94 -23.13 60.32
CA ASN A 274 -46.61 -23.73 60.18
C ASN A 274 -46.14 -23.72 58.72
N ARG A 275 -47.03 -24.08 57.77
CA ARG A 275 -46.71 -24.01 56.33
C ARG A 275 -46.36 -22.59 55.90
N TYR A 276 -47.18 -21.60 56.26
CA TYR A 276 -46.86 -20.20 55.96
C TYR A 276 -45.54 -19.74 56.61
N GLY A 277 -45.23 -20.23 57.81
CA GLY A 277 -43.96 -19.96 58.48
C GLY A 277 -42.76 -20.59 57.75
N ASP A 278 -42.91 -21.80 57.23
CA ASP A 278 -41.87 -22.51 56.48
C ASP A 278 -41.69 -21.93 55.07
N ASP A 279 -42.76 -21.55 54.37
CA ASP A 279 -42.71 -20.84 53.09
C ASP A 279 -42.04 -19.47 53.24
N LEU A 280 -42.34 -18.75 54.33
CA LEU A 280 -41.68 -17.48 54.64
C LEU A 280 -40.19 -17.67 54.94
N ARG A 281 -39.80 -18.80 55.55
CA ARG A 281 -38.38 -19.14 55.73
C ARG A 281 -37.71 -19.50 54.42
N SER A 282 -38.36 -20.29 53.56
CA SER A 282 -37.82 -20.67 52.24
C SER A 282 -37.57 -19.45 51.37
N THR A 283 -38.58 -18.59 51.23
CA THR A 283 -38.47 -17.34 50.49
C THR A 283 -37.38 -16.42 51.07
N ARG A 284 -37.26 -16.35 52.40
CA ARG A 284 -36.17 -15.61 53.05
C ARG A 284 -34.78 -16.19 52.75
N THR A 285 -34.64 -17.51 52.69
CA THR A 285 -33.37 -18.16 52.29
C THR A 285 -33.04 -17.92 50.83
N GLU A 286 -34.02 -18.02 49.92
CA GLU A 286 -33.85 -17.72 48.50
C GLU A 286 -33.43 -16.25 48.29
N ILE A 287 -34.08 -15.31 48.98
CA ILE A 287 -33.68 -13.90 48.95
C ILE A 287 -32.24 -13.73 49.43
N ALA A 288 -31.81 -14.45 50.47
CA ALA A 288 -30.42 -14.38 50.95
C ALA A 288 -29.42 -14.94 49.92
N ASP A 289 -29.77 -16.02 49.22
CA ASP A 289 -28.90 -16.63 48.20
C ASP A 289 -28.84 -15.79 46.92
N LEU A 290 -29.98 -15.22 46.48
CA LEU A 290 -30.01 -14.24 45.40
C LEU A 290 -29.16 -13.01 45.75
N ASN A 291 -29.25 -12.51 46.98
CA ASN A 291 -28.38 -11.41 47.42
C ASN A 291 -26.89 -11.78 47.38
N ARG A 292 -26.51 -13.01 47.79
CA ARG A 292 -25.13 -13.50 47.66
C ARG A 292 -24.69 -13.59 46.21
N MET A 293 -25.56 -14.04 45.32
CA MET A 293 -25.30 -14.11 43.88
C MET A 293 -25.09 -12.71 43.29
N ILE A 294 -25.95 -11.75 43.64
CA ILE A 294 -25.82 -10.34 43.23
C ILE A 294 -24.47 -9.78 43.68
N GLN A 295 -24.06 -10.02 44.93
CA GLN A 295 -22.76 -9.55 45.43
C GLN A 295 -21.58 -10.18 44.67
N ARG A 296 -21.65 -11.48 44.38
CA ARG A 296 -20.62 -12.17 43.56
C ARG A 296 -20.54 -11.56 42.16
N LEU A 297 -21.67 -11.43 41.46
CA LEU A 297 -21.72 -10.84 40.12
C LEU A 297 -21.24 -9.39 40.12
N THR A 298 -21.58 -8.60 41.14
CA THR A 298 -21.10 -7.22 41.29
C THR A 298 -19.58 -7.19 41.43
N SER A 299 -19.01 -8.07 42.26
CA SER A 299 -17.54 -8.17 42.41
C SER A 299 -16.84 -8.63 41.13
N GLU A 300 -17.46 -9.51 40.35
CA GLU A 300 -16.94 -9.97 39.05
C GLU A 300 -16.99 -8.84 38.01
N ILE A 301 -18.10 -8.09 37.95
CA ILE A 301 -18.23 -6.90 37.11
C ILE A 301 -17.13 -5.88 37.45
N ASP A 302 -16.89 -5.61 38.73
CA ASP A 302 -15.87 -4.65 39.15
C ASP A 302 -14.45 -5.15 38.86
N ALA A 303 -14.19 -6.46 39.00
CA ALA A 303 -12.93 -7.07 38.60
C ALA A 303 -12.68 -6.95 37.09
N VAL A 304 -13.68 -7.26 36.26
CA VAL A 304 -13.59 -7.13 34.79
C VAL A 304 -13.45 -5.67 34.37
N LYS A 305 -14.18 -4.73 34.99
CA LYS A 305 -13.98 -3.30 34.77
C LYS A 305 -12.55 -2.86 35.12
N GLY A 306 -11.99 -3.35 36.22
CA GLY A 306 -10.60 -3.10 36.60
C GLY A 306 -9.60 -3.64 35.56
N GLN A 307 -9.83 -4.86 35.05
CA GLN A 307 -9.03 -5.43 33.97
C GLN A 307 -9.12 -4.60 32.68
N ARG A 308 -10.33 -4.16 32.32
CA ARG A 308 -10.54 -3.29 31.15
C ARG A 308 -9.78 -1.99 31.28
N GLY A 309 -9.87 -1.31 32.43
CA GLY A 309 -9.13 -0.08 32.69
C GLY A 309 -7.61 -0.28 32.63
N ASN A 310 -7.10 -1.41 33.14
CA ASN A 310 -5.67 -1.73 33.05
C ASN A 310 -5.21 -2.00 31.60
N LEU A 311 -6.04 -2.66 30.79
CA LEU A 311 -5.75 -2.87 29.37
C LEU A 311 -5.82 -1.57 28.58
N GLU A 312 -6.82 -0.72 28.83
CA GLU A 312 -6.93 0.62 28.23
C GLU A 312 -5.69 1.47 28.57
N ALA A 313 -5.20 1.42 29.83
CA ALA A 313 -3.98 2.11 30.23
C ALA A 313 -2.73 1.57 29.53
N GLN A 314 -2.60 0.24 29.37
CA GLN A 314 -1.50 -0.38 28.63
C GLN A 314 -1.52 -0.03 27.15
N ILE A 315 -2.70 0.04 26.54
CA ILE A 315 -2.86 0.46 25.14
C ILE A 315 -2.41 1.92 25.00
N ALA A 316 -2.89 2.82 25.86
CA ALA A 316 -2.49 4.22 25.84
C ALA A 316 -0.98 4.40 26.02
N GLU A 317 -0.35 3.67 26.95
CA GLU A 317 1.10 3.71 27.15
C GLU A 317 1.87 3.15 25.94
N ALA A 318 1.36 2.09 25.30
CA ALA A 318 1.94 1.54 24.08
C ALA A 318 1.84 2.50 22.90
N GLU A 319 0.69 3.17 22.73
CA GLU A 319 0.46 4.19 21.71
C GLU A 319 1.39 5.40 21.91
N GLU A 320 1.49 5.93 23.14
CA GLU A 320 2.39 7.05 23.45
C GLU A 320 3.86 6.69 23.17
N ARG A 321 4.28 5.50 23.59
CA ARG A 321 5.65 5.01 23.35
C ARG A 321 5.92 4.82 21.86
N GLY A 322 4.92 4.35 21.10
CA GLY A 322 4.98 4.24 19.64
C GLY A 322 5.07 5.61 18.96
N GLU A 323 4.25 6.58 19.37
CA GLU A 323 4.27 7.95 18.84
C GLU A 323 5.62 8.62 19.09
N MET A 324 6.18 8.47 20.29
CA MET A 324 7.51 8.96 20.65
C MET A 324 8.60 8.37 19.74
N ALA A 325 8.56 7.06 19.48
CA ALA A 325 9.52 6.40 18.59
C ALA A 325 9.41 6.90 17.13
N VAL A 326 8.18 7.12 16.64
CA VAL A 326 7.95 7.69 15.31
C VAL A 326 8.45 9.14 15.24
N LYS A 327 8.23 9.93 16.29
CA LYS A 327 8.71 11.31 16.37
C LYS A 327 10.25 11.39 16.34
N ASP A 328 10.92 10.51 17.09
CA ASP A 328 12.39 10.41 17.09
C ASP A 328 12.94 9.98 15.71
N ALA A 329 12.33 8.96 15.09
CA ALA A 329 12.70 8.53 13.75
C ALA A 329 12.52 9.64 12.71
N LYS A 330 11.41 10.39 12.77
CA LYS A 330 11.16 11.56 11.90
C LYS A 330 12.19 12.67 12.13
N ALA A 331 12.55 12.96 13.37
CA ALA A 331 13.60 13.92 13.70
C ALA A 331 14.94 13.49 13.10
N ARG A 332 15.30 12.21 13.23
CA ARG A 332 16.53 11.66 12.67
C ARG A 332 16.57 11.69 11.14
N ILE A 333 15.43 11.44 10.47
CA ILE A 333 15.32 11.59 9.02
C ILE A 333 15.58 13.05 8.63
N LYS A 334 14.95 14.00 9.31
CA LYS A 334 15.14 15.43 9.05
C LYS A 334 16.60 15.84 9.21
N ASP A 335 17.27 15.40 10.27
CA ASP A 335 18.69 15.70 10.50
C ASP A 335 19.59 15.15 9.39
N LEU A 336 19.27 13.96 8.86
CA LEU A 336 19.98 13.35 7.74
C LEU A 336 19.72 14.08 6.41
N GLU A 337 18.49 14.54 6.18
CA GLU A 337 18.14 15.37 5.02
C GLU A 337 18.89 16.71 5.05
N ASP A 338 18.95 17.36 6.21
CA ASP A 338 19.70 18.59 6.40
C ASP A 338 21.21 18.37 6.19
N ALA A 339 21.76 17.27 6.70
CA ALA A 339 23.17 16.91 6.47
C ALA A 339 23.46 16.65 4.99
N LEU A 340 22.55 15.95 4.28
CA LEU A 340 22.66 15.71 2.84
C LEU A 340 22.62 17.04 2.07
N GLN A 341 21.75 17.96 2.46
CA GLN A 341 21.66 19.27 1.82
C GLN A 341 22.92 20.11 2.03
N ARG A 342 23.49 20.11 3.24
CA ARG A 342 24.79 20.75 3.51
C ARG A 342 25.90 20.14 2.65
N ALA A 343 25.98 18.81 2.55
CA ALA A 343 26.97 18.13 1.74
C ALA A 343 26.85 18.47 0.23
N LYS A 344 25.62 18.57 -0.28
CA LYS A 344 25.37 19.04 -1.67
C LYS A 344 25.83 20.48 -1.88
N GLN A 345 25.57 21.38 -0.92
CA GLN A 345 26.04 22.77 -0.98
C GLN A 345 27.57 22.85 -0.94
N ASP A 346 28.22 22.05 -0.10
CA ASP A 346 29.68 21.96 -0.02
C ASP A 346 30.29 21.44 -1.33
N MET A 347 29.71 20.40 -1.93
CA MET A 347 30.13 19.90 -3.23
C MET A 347 30.00 20.98 -4.32
N ALA A 348 28.87 21.70 -4.35
CA ALA A 348 28.65 22.80 -5.29
C ALA A 348 29.63 23.97 -5.07
N ARG A 349 30.07 24.20 -3.83
CA ARG A 349 31.11 25.18 -3.49
C ARG A 349 32.48 24.71 -4.00
N GLN A 350 32.87 23.46 -3.74
CA GLN A 350 34.13 22.89 -4.22
C GLN A 350 34.23 22.94 -5.74
N ILE A 351 33.16 22.62 -6.47
CA ILE A 351 33.15 22.71 -7.94
C ILE A 351 33.45 24.14 -8.41
N ARG A 352 32.85 25.16 -7.77
CA ARG A 352 33.14 26.57 -8.09
C ARG A 352 34.60 26.93 -7.80
N GLU A 353 35.11 26.55 -6.62
CA GLU A 353 36.52 26.79 -6.25
C GLU A 353 37.49 26.10 -7.23
N TYR A 354 37.20 24.87 -7.68
CA TYR A 354 37.99 24.19 -8.71
C TYR A 354 37.93 24.89 -10.07
N GLN A 355 36.77 25.41 -10.46
CA GLN A 355 36.61 26.15 -11.71
C GLN A 355 37.37 27.47 -11.66
N ASP A 356 37.34 28.19 -10.54
CA ASP A 356 38.11 29.42 -10.33
C ASP A 356 39.63 29.14 -10.37
N LEU A 357 40.08 28.05 -9.73
CA LEU A 357 41.48 27.63 -9.77
C LEU A 357 41.93 27.24 -11.19
N MET A 358 41.05 26.56 -11.95
CA MET A 358 41.30 26.26 -13.36
C MET A 358 41.45 27.55 -14.19
N ASN A 359 40.59 28.54 -13.96
CA ASN A 359 40.67 29.83 -14.65
C ASN A 359 42.00 30.54 -14.34
N VAL A 360 42.46 30.54 -13.08
CA VAL A 360 43.77 31.07 -12.69
C VAL A 360 44.90 30.30 -13.38
N LYS A 361 44.82 28.97 -13.44
CA LYS A 361 45.82 28.14 -14.15
C LYS A 361 45.89 28.49 -15.63
N LEU A 362 44.75 28.67 -16.31
CA LEU A 362 44.71 29.07 -17.71
C LEU A 362 45.32 30.47 -17.92
N ALA A 363 45.04 31.41 -17.02
CA ALA A 363 45.66 32.74 -17.05
C ALA A 363 47.19 32.65 -16.91
N LEU A 364 47.69 31.86 -15.95
CA LEU A 364 49.12 31.63 -15.76
C LEU A 364 49.77 30.93 -16.97
N ASP A 365 49.11 29.97 -17.61
CA ASP A 365 49.63 29.34 -18.83
C ASP A 365 49.77 30.36 -19.96
N ILE A 366 48.81 31.29 -20.09
CA ILE A 366 48.87 32.38 -21.07
C ILE A 366 50.07 33.28 -20.73
N GLU A 367 50.25 33.68 -19.47
CA GLU A 367 51.41 34.46 -19.04
C GLU A 367 52.73 33.75 -19.37
N ILE A 368 52.87 32.47 -19.05
CA ILE A 368 54.07 31.68 -19.38
C ILE A 368 54.30 31.63 -20.89
N ALA A 369 53.25 31.42 -21.69
CA ALA A 369 53.35 31.43 -23.14
C ALA A 369 53.78 32.80 -23.68
N THR A 370 53.28 33.89 -23.09
CA THR A 370 53.71 35.25 -23.45
C THR A 370 55.16 35.51 -23.05
N TYR A 371 55.60 35.10 -21.85
CA TYR A 371 56.99 35.20 -21.42
C TYR A 371 57.93 34.37 -22.30
N ARG A 372 57.55 33.14 -22.69
CA ARG A 372 58.31 32.31 -23.64
C ARG A 372 58.44 32.99 -25.00
N LYS A 373 57.35 33.52 -25.56
CA LYS A 373 57.37 34.23 -26.83
C LYS A 373 58.24 35.49 -26.79
N LEU A 374 58.26 36.21 -25.66
CA LEU A 374 59.12 37.38 -25.47
C LEU A 374 60.60 36.97 -25.40
N LEU A 375 60.92 35.86 -24.72
CA LEU A 375 62.26 35.28 -24.68
C LEU A 375 62.71 34.80 -26.07
N GLU A 376 61.88 34.04 -26.78
CA GLU A 376 62.15 33.59 -28.15
C GLU A 376 62.38 34.79 -29.09
N GLY A 377 61.62 35.87 -28.93
CA GLY A 377 61.83 37.12 -29.68
C GLY A 377 63.13 37.86 -29.33
N GLU A 378 63.65 37.73 -28.10
CA GLU A 378 64.97 38.22 -27.70
C GLU A 378 66.10 37.34 -28.26
N GLU A 379 65.93 36.01 -28.20
CA GLU A 379 66.85 35.05 -28.82
C GLU A 379 66.93 35.25 -30.34
N ASP A 380 65.80 35.49 -31.00
CA ASP A 380 65.75 35.86 -32.43
C ASP A 380 66.44 37.21 -32.69
N ARG A 381 66.31 38.20 -31.80
CA ARG A 381 67.05 39.47 -31.91
C ARG A 381 68.55 39.30 -31.71
N LEU A 382 69.00 38.41 -30.83
CA LEU A 382 70.42 38.09 -30.64
C LEU A 382 70.97 37.27 -31.82
N ALA A 383 70.20 36.30 -32.32
CA ALA A 383 70.54 35.49 -33.49
C ALA A 383 70.59 36.32 -34.79
N THR A 384 69.69 37.30 -34.93
CA THR A 384 69.63 38.21 -36.08
C THR A 384 70.55 39.43 -35.90
N GLY A 385 70.87 39.81 -34.67
CA GLY A 385 71.80 40.90 -34.31
C GLY A 385 73.25 40.63 -34.71
N ILE A 386 73.64 39.37 -34.92
CA ILE A 386 74.95 39.02 -35.50
C ILE A 386 74.96 39.21 -37.05
N LYS A 387 73.81 39.35 -37.71
CA LYS A 387 73.70 39.42 -39.18
C LYS A 387 73.15 40.72 -39.77
N ALA A 388 72.82 41.73 -38.98
CA ALA A 388 72.15 42.95 -39.47
C ALA A 388 72.98 44.23 -39.25
N ILE A 389 74.11 44.36 -39.97
CA ILE A 389 74.60 45.66 -40.44
C ILE A 389 74.37 45.67 -41.95
N ASN A 390 73.23 46.20 -42.41
CA ASN A 390 73.14 46.97 -43.65
C ASN A 390 71.78 47.66 -43.77
N ILE A 391 71.88 48.98 -43.85
CA ILE A 391 70.84 50.00 -43.95
C ILE A 391 70.59 50.30 -45.43
N SER A 392 69.32 50.49 -45.84
CA SER A 392 68.89 51.47 -46.85
C SER A 392 67.38 51.28 -47.14
N GLN A 393 66.48 52.17 -46.71
CA GLN A 393 66.08 53.46 -47.31
C GLN A 393 64.97 53.34 -48.38
N GLN A 394 63.78 53.81 -47.97
CA GLN A 394 62.72 54.55 -48.70
C GLN A 394 62.26 54.11 -50.10
N SER A 395 60.93 53.94 -50.28
CA SER A 395 60.10 55.00 -50.92
C SER A 395 58.60 54.64 -50.94
N SER A 396 57.80 55.66 -50.70
CA SER A 396 56.33 55.78 -50.73
C SER A 396 55.69 55.60 -52.11
N ASN A 397 54.45 55.12 -52.18
CA ASN A 397 53.49 55.58 -53.20
C ASN A 397 52.01 55.35 -52.84
N TYR A 398 51.15 56.18 -53.43
CA TYR A 398 49.82 56.65 -53.05
C TYR A 398 48.66 55.97 -53.82
N GLY A 399 47.43 56.02 -53.29
CA GLY A 399 46.13 55.79 -53.99
C GLY A 399 45.32 54.60 -53.42
N GLY A 400 44.00 54.62 -53.19
CA GLY A 400 42.92 55.55 -53.53
C GLY A 400 41.64 54.80 -53.98
N TYR A 401 40.83 54.31 -53.01
CA TYR A 401 39.37 53.95 -53.06
C TYR A 401 38.83 52.90 -54.08
N PRO A 402 37.52 52.49 -54.08
CA PRO A 402 36.91 51.40 -53.27
C PRO A 402 35.96 50.47 -54.11
N MET A 403 35.03 49.76 -53.45
CA MET A 403 33.80 49.07 -53.96
C MET A 403 33.86 47.52 -53.96
N GLU A 404 33.24 46.78 -53.03
CA GLU A 404 31.80 46.40 -52.84
C GLU A 404 31.43 45.07 -53.53
N SER A 405 30.93 44.09 -52.76
CA SER A 405 29.65 43.38 -53.02
C SER A 405 29.57 41.95 -52.47
N MET A 406 28.33 41.61 -52.09
CA MET A 406 27.73 40.31 -51.72
C MET A 406 27.74 40.00 -50.20
N LYS A 407 26.64 40.20 -49.44
CA LYS A 407 25.31 39.51 -49.45
C LYS A 407 25.50 37.98 -49.36
N SER A 408 24.85 37.18 -48.51
CA SER A 408 23.62 37.31 -47.73
C SER A 408 23.53 36.20 -46.67
N ASN A 409 22.87 36.50 -45.55
CA ASN A 409 21.96 35.71 -44.68
C ASN A 409 22.00 34.18 -44.65
N TYR A 410 22.01 33.64 -43.42
CA TYR A 410 20.96 32.81 -42.75
C TYR A 410 21.19 32.98 -41.22
N SER A 411 20.33 33.59 -40.37
CA SER A 411 19.01 33.16 -39.83
C SER A 411 19.04 31.70 -39.38
N SER A 412 18.70 31.23 -38.16
CA SER A 412 17.91 31.63 -36.98
C SER A 412 18.29 30.59 -35.88
N GLY A 413 18.17 30.75 -34.56
CA GLY A 413 17.44 31.73 -33.77
C GLY A 413 17.77 31.58 -32.28
N TYR A 414 17.52 32.67 -31.57
CA TYR A 414 17.47 32.75 -30.11
C TYR A 414 16.01 32.78 -29.69
N SER A 415 15.65 32.04 -28.64
CA SER A 415 14.65 32.52 -27.68
C SER A 415 15.07 32.10 -26.28
N SER A 416 15.13 33.10 -25.41
CA SER A 416 15.38 33.03 -23.98
C SER A 416 14.25 33.80 -23.31
N GLY A 417 13.82 33.39 -22.11
CA GLY A 417 13.20 34.35 -21.20
C GLY A 417 12.11 33.80 -20.30
N PHE A 418 12.52 33.49 -19.08
CA PHE A 418 11.72 33.51 -17.86
C PHE A 418 11.08 34.88 -17.59
N SER A 419 9.84 34.86 -17.09
CA SER A 419 9.23 35.76 -16.07
C SER A 419 7.80 35.24 -15.87
N GLY A 420 7.19 35.10 -14.69
CA GLY A 420 7.22 35.92 -13.47
C GLY A 420 5.76 36.32 -13.21
N GLY A 421 5.11 35.73 -12.20
CA GLY A 421 3.71 36.01 -11.87
C GLY A 421 3.35 35.58 -10.45
N TYR A 422 3.23 36.59 -9.58
CA TYR A 422 2.75 36.56 -8.20
C TYR A 422 1.25 36.90 -8.15
N SER A 423 0.54 36.38 -7.14
CA SER A 423 -0.67 36.89 -6.45
C SER A 423 -1.50 35.69 -5.98
N SER A 424 -1.57 35.38 -4.68
CA SER A 424 -2.36 36.03 -3.62
C SER A 424 -3.83 35.58 -3.62
N GLY A 425 -4.24 34.94 -2.53
CA GLY A 425 -5.61 34.99 -2.02
C GLY A 425 -6.23 33.62 -1.75
N GLY A 426 -6.54 33.32 -0.48
CA GLY A 426 -7.48 32.26 -0.12
C GLY A 426 -7.09 31.42 1.09
N ALA A 427 -6.93 32.06 2.24
CA ALA A 427 -6.93 31.37 3.53
C ALA A 427 -8.33 30.84 3.85
N GLY A 428 -8.40 29.61 4.35
CA GLY A 428 -9.54 29.03 5.05
C GLY A 428 -9.06 27.70 5.62
N GLY A 429 -9.09 27.41 6.89
CA GLY A 429 -9.79 28.01 8.02
C GLY A 429 -9.89 26.89 9.02
N TYR A 430 -8.99 26.89 9.98
CA TYR A 430 -8.97 26.01 11.15
C TYR A 430 -10.27 26.21 11.93
N GLY A 431 -11.07 25.15 12.02
CA GLY A 431 -12.22 25.07 12.91
C GLY A 431 -11.90 24.09 14.04
N SER A 432 -11.26 24.59 15.09
CA SER A 432 -11.22 23.94 16.40
C SER A 432 -12.05 24.78 17.36
N GLY A 433 -13.03 24.14 17.97
CA GLY A 433 -13.84 24.61 19.09
C GLY A 433 -14.63 23.39 19.56
N GLY A 434 -14.30 22.78 20.70
CA GLY A 434 -14.66 23.28 22.03
C GLY A 434 -16.14 22.92 22.25
N GLY A 435 -16.51 21.88 22.98
CA GLY A 435 -16.18 21.57 24.36
C GLY A 435 -17.48 21.70 25.16
N GLY A 436 -17.84 20.71 25.99
CA GLY A 436 -18.95 20.90 26.94
C GLY A 436 -19.73 19.64 27.36
N TYR A 437 -19.33 19.11 28.52
CA TYR A 437 -20.10 18.44 29.59
C TYR A 437 -21.62 18.17 29.41
N GLY A 438 -22.07 17.02 29.92
CA GLY A 438 -23.48 16.75 30.18
C GLY A 438 -23.77 15.31 30.61
N SER A 439 -23.79 15.07 31.91
CA SER A 439 -24.13 13.80 32.56
C SER A 439 -25.64 13.53 32.57
N GLY A 440 -26.02 12.27 32.37
CA GLY A 440 -27.12 11.61 33.10
C GLY A 440 -28.51 11.61 32.46
N GLY A 441 -29.12 10.41 32.41
CA GLY A 441 -30.58 10.25 32.41
C GLY A 441 -31.13 9.22 31.43
N MET A 442 -31.39 8.00 31.92
CA MET A 442 -32.21 6.98 31.26
C MET A 442 -33.63 7.48 30.97
N GLY A 443 -34.19 7.08 29.83
CA GLY A 443 -35.60 7.26 29.51
C GLY A 443 -36.02 6.39 28.32
N TYR A 444 -36.71 5.30 28.62
CA TYR A 444 -37.31 4.35 27.69
C TYR A 444 -38.47 5.02 26.95
N GLY A 445 -38.55 4.87 25.62
CA GLY A 445 -39.64 5.44 24.83
C GLY A 445 -39.54 5.04 23.37
N SER A 446 -40.14 3.90 23.04
CA SER A 446 -40.34 3.37 21.69
C SER A 446 -41.21 4.32 20.84
N GLY A 447 -40.65 4.80 19.73
CA GLY A 447 -41.36 5.58 18.71
C GLY A 447 -40.79 5.27 17.34
N PHE A 448 -41.53 4.48 16.56
CA PHE A 448 -41.21 4.13 15.18
C PHE A 448 -41.34 5.37 14.28
N SER A 449 -40.29 5.70 13.52
CA SER A 449 -40.38 6.57 12.36
C SER A 449 -39.53 5.99 11.24
N SER A 450 -40.21 5.64 10.16
CA SER A 450 -39.69 5.11 8.91
C SER A 450 -38.89 6.17 8.15
N GLY A 451 -37.65 5.83 7.81
CA GLY A 451 -36.76 6.60 6.95
C GLY A 451 -36.27 5.74 5.79
N SER A 452 -36.84 6.02 4.62
CA SER A 452 -36.50 5.58 3.27
C SER A 452 -35.03 5.25 2.98
N GLY A 453 -34.78 4.01 2.57
CA GLY A 453 -33.57 3.58 1.86
C GLY A 453 -33.95 2.92 0.54
N SER A 454 -33.72 3.63 -0.57
CA SER A 454 -33.92 3.14 -1.93
C SER A 454 -32.79 2.20 -2.32
N GLY A 455 -33.10 0.93 -2.53
CA GLY A 455 -32.18 -0.09 -3.05
C GLY A 455 -32.88 -0.89 -4.14
N TYR A 456 -32.48 -0.67 -5.39
CA TYR A 456 -32.97 -1.43 -6.54
C TYR A 456 -32.47 -2.88 -6.44
N SER A 457 -33.40 -3.83 -6.34
CA SER A 457 -33.12 -5.26 -6.45
C SER A 457 -33.87 -5.83 -7.65
N THR A 458 -33.14 -6.50 -8.55
CA THR A 458 -33.66 -7.17 -9.74
C THR A 458 -34.35 -8.47 -9.32
N THR A 459 -35.68 -8.52 -9.47
CA THR A 459 -36.49 -9.71 -9.18
C THR A 459 -36.61 -10.60 -10.42
N THR A 460 -36.06 -11.81 -10.37
CA THR A 460 -36.45 -12.91 -11.26
C THR A 460 -37.75 -13.53 -10.72
N GLN A 461 -38.86 -13.37 -11.46
CA GLN A 461 -40.15 -13.99 -11.11
C GLN A 461 -40.11 -15.50 -11.39
N SER A 462 -40.13 -16.30 -10.33
CA SER A 462 -40.48 -17.72 -10.40
C SER A 462 -41.98 -17.84 -10.21
N LYS A 463 -42.70 -18.25 -11.26
CA LYS A 463 -44.13 -18.57 -11.17
C LYS A 463 -44.32 -19.76 -10.25
N LYS A 464 -45.15 -19.61 -9.22
CA LYS A 464 -45.53 -20.66 -8.28
C LYS A 464 -46.99 -21.01 -8.51
N ASN A 465 -47.26 -22.28 -8.81
CA ASN A 465 -48.63 -22.78 -8.87
C ASN A 465 -49.04 -23.20 -7.45
N VAL A 466 -50.16 -22.68 -6.96
CA VAL A 466 -50.73 -23.03 -5.66
C VAL A 466 -51.93 -23.95 -5.89
N VAL A 467 -51.87 -25.16 -5.35
CA VAL A 467 -52.99 -26.11 -5.41
C VAL A 467 -53.72 -26.09 -4.09
N ILE A 468 -54.96 -25.63 -4.09
CA ILE A 468 -55.81 -25.61 -2.90
C ILE A 468 -56.68 -26.87 -2.94
N LYS A 469 -56.56 -27.68 -1.88
CA LYS A 469 -57.39 -28.88 -1.68
C LYS A 469 -58.42 -28.60 -0.60
N MET A 470 -59.68 -28.74 -0.96
CA MET A 470 -60.80 -28.65 -0.03
C MET A 470 -61.33 -30.05 0.26
N ILE A 471 -61.30 -30.43 1.53
CA ILE A 471 -61.76 -31.74 2.01
C ILE A 471 -62.92 -31.50 2.97
N GLU A 472 -64.10 -32.00 2.62
CA GLU A 472 -65.29 -31.91 3.46
C GLU A 472 -65.47 -33.23 4.23
N THR A 473 -65.50 -33.15 5.56
CA THR A 473 -65.71 -34.31 6.44
C THR A 473 -67.02 -34.16 7.22
N ARG A 474 -67.77 -35.27 7.32
CA ARG A 474 -68.98 -35.37 8.13
C ARG A 474 -68.89 -36.64 8.96
N ASP A 475 -69.07 -36.50 10.28
CA ASP A 475 -68.93 -37.59 11.26
C ASP A 475 -67.60 -38.35 11.17
N GLY A 476 -66.50 -37.63 10.90
CA GLY A 476 -65.15 -38.19 10.86
C GLY A 476 -64.81 -39.01 9.61
N LYS A 477 -65.68 -39.06 8.60
CA LYS A 477 -65.36 -39.62 7.27
C LYS A 477 -65.39 -38.54 6.19
N VAL A 478 -64.43 -38.62 5.26
CA VAL A 478 -64.32 -37.71 4.11
C VAL A 478 -65.46 -38.01 3.14
N VAL A 479 -66.27 -36.99 2.83
CA VAL A 479 -67.46 -37.11 1.98
C VAL A 479 -67.20 -36.50 0.59
N SER A 480 -66.30 -35.52 0.47
CA SER A 480 -65.86 -34.97 -0.82
C SER A 480 -64.43 -34.42 -0.75
N GLU A 481 -63.68 -34.57 -1.85
CA GLU A 481 -62.37 -33.93 -2.07
C GLU A 481 -62.41 -33.23 -3.44
N SER A 482 -62.09 -31.94 -3.47
CA SER A 482 -61.90 -31.18 -4.71
C SER A 482 -60.58 -30.42 -4.66
N SER A 483 -59.92 -30.32 -5.81
CA SER A 483 -58.62 -29.63 -5.96
C SER A 483 -58.76 -28.57 -7.03
N GLU A 484 -58.43 -27.33 -6.68
CA GLU A 484 -58.41 -26.21 -7.62
C GLU A 484 -56.98 -25.68 -7.70
N VAL A 485 -56.47 -25.53 -8.92
CA VAL A 485 -55.13 -25.03 -9.18
C VAL A 485 -55.26 -23.58 -9.58
N ILE A 486 -54.69 -22.68 -8.77
CA ILE A 486 -54.64 -21.27 -9.08
C ILE A 486 -53.20 -20.96 -9.51
N GLU A 487 -53.07 -20.49 -10.74
CA GLU A 487 -51.81 -20.00 -11.30
C GLU A 487 -51.75 -18.48 -11.13
N ASP A 488 -50.63 -17.97 -10.63
CA ASP A 488 -50.33 -16.54 -10.47
C ASP A 488 -49.77 -15.90 -11.76
#